data_AF-A0A7V7MNQ6-F1
#
_entry.id   AF-A0A7V7MNQ6-F1
#
_cell.length_a   1.000
_cell.length_b   1.000
_cell.length_c   1.000
_cell.angle_alpha   90.00
_cell.angle_beta   90.00
_cell.angle_gamma   90.00
#
_symmetry.space_group_name_H-M   'P 1'
#
loop_
_entity.id
_entity.type
_entity.pdbx_description
1 polymer ?
#
loop_
_entity_poly.entity_id
_entity_poly.type
_entity_poly.pdbx_seq_one_letter_code
_entity_poly.pdbx_strand_id
1 'polypeptide(L)'
;MKQILLPVLLAGLFAGALGGMLGTMISTPTEGATSEEVSLDAESLRSLKALESQLMELSGRVESLEDRPMAALARREIANNESVDGLPAELEELARALQAQGGENQMPEAFQAQVKKTLEDIREQEDQEREQRREEARVQRREDFLSRVQEELWLDDEQVNRMRELMALNDQKRQQMFEDARESGDWQTVRDQFQDWREESMNQLSSILTPTQYEDYTSKYGNSIGGGRGSFGRSGGFGGGANPGSGGGGASRRGGGGPF
;
A
#
# COMPACT_ATOMS: atom_id res chain seq x y z
N MET A 1 59.99 -6.17 -7.78
CA MET A 1 59.84 -6.46 -9.23
C MET A 1 58.36 -6.73 -9.51
N LYS A 2 57.75 -5.98 -10.44
CA LYS A 2 56.46 -6.19 -11.17
C LYS A 2 55.19 -6.31 -10.29
N GLN A 3 54.28 -5.34 -10.15
CA GLN A 3 53.39 -4.62 -11.10
C GLN A 3 52.60 -5.50 -12.10
N ILE A 4 51.26 -5.47 -11.99
CA ILE A 4 50.16 -5.34 -12.99
C ILE A 4 48.83 -5.73 -12.25
N LEU A 5 47.97 -4.79 -11.82
CA LEU A 5 46.86 -4.10 -12.53
C LEU A 5 45.68 -5.02 -12.98
N LEU A 6 44.54 -4.94 -12.27
CA LEU A 6 43.23 -4.56 -12.85
C LEU A 6 42.10 -4.51 -11.78
N PRO A 7 41.41 -3.36 -11.61
CA PRO A 7 40.16 -3.24 -10.88
C PRO A 7 38.95 -3.49 -11.80
N VAL A 8 37.94 -4.23 -11.31
CA VAL A 8 36.64 -4.35 -12.00
C VAL A 8 35.75 -3.18 -11.60
N LEU A 9 35.34 -2.48 -12.64
CA LEU A 9 34.57 -1.26 -12.72
C LEU A 9 33.11 -1.68 -12.91
N LEU A 10 32.23 -1.38 -11.96
CA LEU A 10 30.78 -1.47 -12.17
C LEU A 10 30.15 -0.12 -11.85
N ALA A 11 30.11 0.70 -12.90
CA ALA A 11 29.40 1.95 -12.96
C ALA A 11 27.90 1.65 -13.14
N GLY A 12 27.14 1.77 -12.06
CA GLY A 12 25.68 1.92 -12.09
C GLY A 12 25.36 3.40 -12.20
N LEU A 13 24.85 3.79 -13.35
CA LEU A 13 24.62 5.15 -13.82
C LEU A 13 23.35 5.74 -13.18
N PHE A 14 23.48 6.43 -12.05
CA PHE A 14 22.44 7.37 -11.58
C PHE A 14 22.71 8.73 -12.21
N ALA A 15 21.98 9.02 -13.29
CA ALA A 15 21.88 10.35 -13.86
C ALA A 15 21.00 11.21 -12.94
N GLY A 16 21.62 11.74 -11.89
CA GLY A 16 21.18 12.96 -11.22
C GLY A 16 21.79 14.16 -11.92
N ALA A 17 20.94 15.01 -12.51
CA ALA A 17 21.24 16.38 -12.89
C ALA A 17 19.94 17.17 -12.67
N LEU A 18 19.80 17.93 -11.58
CA LEU A 18 20.25 19.33 -11.40
C LEU A 18 19.57 20.32 -12.35
N GLY A 19 18.84 21.26 -11.74
CA GLY A 19 18.50 22.58 -12.29
C GLY A 19 17.07 23.00 -11.93
N GLY A 20 16.81 24.05 -11.16
CA GLY A 20 17.71 25.10 -10.70
C GLY A 20 17.02 26.02 -9.70
N MET A 21 17.87 26.68 -8.92
CA MET A 21 17.56 27.76 -7.99
C MET A 21 16.91 28.96 -8.70
N LEU A 22 15.80 29.47 -8.15
CA LEU A 22 15.30 30.86 -8.22
C LEU A 22 14.21 30.93 -7.12
N GLY A 23 14.21 31.74 -6.06
CA GLY A 23 15.00 32.90 -5.67
C GLY A 23 14.03 34.00 -5.22
N THR A 24 14.01 34.37 -3.93
CA THR A 24 13.66 35.74 -3.48
C THR A 24 14.20 36.00 -2.08
N MET A 25 15.40 36.59 -2.02
CA MET A 25 15.73 37.58 -1.01
C MET A 25 14.93 38.83 -1.33
N ILE A 26 14.15 39.30 -0.36
CA ILE A 26 13.48 40.59 -0.39
C ILE A 26 14.55 41.67 -0.19
N SER A 27 14.88 42.39 -1.27
CA SER A 27 15.28 43.80 -1.20
C SER A 27 14.77 44.52 -2.45
N THR A 28 13.86 45.46 -2.19
CA THR A 28 13.20 46.41 -3.10
C THR A 28 14.20 47.36 -3.81
N PRO A 29 13.75 48.29 -4.67
CA PRO A 29 12.96 48.15 -5.90
C PRO A 29 13.70 48.82 -7.08
N THR A 30 13.70 48.23 -8.28
CA THR A 30 14.10 48.99 -9.48
C THR A 30 13.21 48.63 -10.66
N GLU A 31 12.53 49.67 -11.14
CA GLU A 31 11.86 49.79 -12.44
C GLU A 31 12.56 49.04 -13.57
N GLY A 32 11.76 48.31 -14.34
CA GLY A 32 12.18 47.71 -15.60
C GLY A 32 11.27 46.56 -16.00
N ALA A 33 10.05 46.87 -16.45
CA ALA A 33 9.16 45.88 -17.02
C ALA A 33 9.74 45.37 -18.36
N THR A 34 10.28 44.16 -18.35
CA THR A 34 10.44 43.33 -19.54
C THR A 34 9.53 42.12 -19.40
N SER A 35 8.48 42.11 -20.20
CA SER A 35 7.57 40.97 -20.36
C SER A 35 8.33 39.81 -20.99
N GLU A 36 8.82 38.87 -20.17
CA GLU A 36 9.27 37.57 -20.66
C GLU A 36 8.03 36.76 -21.03
N GLU A 37 7.73 36.71 -22.34
CA GLU A 37 6.84 35.70 -22.91
C GLU A 37 7.44 34.32 -22.60
N VAL A 38 6.77 33.56 -21.73
CA VAL A 38 7.06 32.15 -21.49
C VAL A 38 6.70 31.39 -22.79
N SER A 39 7.66 31.28 -23.69
CA SER A 39 7.53 30.45 -24.89
C SER A 39 7.56 28.98 -24.46
N LEU A 40 6.40 28.32 -24.48
CA LEU A 40 6.31 26.88 -24.29
C LEU A 40 7.04 26.17 -25.42
N ASP A 41 8.00 25.32 -25.05
CA ASP A 41 8.78 24.54 -26.00
C ASP A 41 7.90 23.48 -26.71
N ALA A 42 8.23 23.13 -27.95
CA ALA A 42 7.46 22.17 -28.75
C ALA A 42 7.36 20.76 -28.11
N GLU A 43 8.30 20.37 -27.27
CA GLU A 43 8.32 19.14 -26.49
C GLU A 43 7.32 19.20 -25.32
N SER A 44 7.24 20.33 -24.61
CA SER A 44 6.21 20.56 -23.58
C SER A 44 4.78 20.55 -24.14
N LEU A 45 4.57 21.03 -25.38
CA LEU A 45 3.27 20.93 -26.06
C LEU A 45 2.93 19.49 -26.48
N ARG A 46 3.94 18.69 -26.83
CA ARG A 46 3.74 17.26 -27.15
C ARG A 46 3.41 16.44 -25.90
N SER A 47 4.06 16.73 -24.78
CA SER A 47 3.79 16.05 -23.52
C SER A 47 2.39 16.38 -22.98
N LEU A 48 1.96 17.64 -23.08
CA LEU A 48 0.59 18.06 -22.76
C LEU A 48 -0.45 17.31 -23.60
N LYS A 49 -0.23 17.21 -24.91
CA LYS A 49 -1.15 16.49 -25.80
C LYS A 49 -1.17 14.98 -25.54
N ALA A 50 -0.03 14.40 -25.16
CA ALA A 50 0.03 12.99 -24.77
C ALA A 50 -0.74 12.74 -23.46
N LEU A 51 -0.59 13.63 -22.47
CA LEU A 51 -1.34 13.59 -21.20
C LEU A 51 -2.84 13.75 -21.43
N GLU A 52 -3.26 14.67 -22.30
CA GLU A 52 -4.66 14.86 -22.66
C GLU A 52 -5.27 13.59 -23.29
N SER A 53 -4.52 12.92 -24.18
CA SER A 53 -4.96 11.64 -24.76
C SER A 53 -5.09 10.53 -23.72
N GLN A 54 -4.18 10.47 -22.75
CA GLN A 54 -4.23 9.49 -21.66
C GLN A 54 -5.41 9.73 -20.72
N LEU A 55 -5.73 11.00 -20.41
CA LEU A 55 -6.91 11.35 -19.63
C LEU A 55 -8.20 10.99 -20.36
N MET A 56 -8.26 11.19 -21.68
CA MET A 56 -9.43 10.81 -22.49
C MET A 56 -9.61 9.29 -22.54
N GLU A 57 -8.52 8.53 -22.61
CA GLU A 57 -8.54 7.06 -22.55
C GLU A 57 -8.97 6.55 -21.17
N LEU A 58 -8.44 7.14 -20.09
CA LEU A 58 -8.83 6.80 -18.72
C LEU A 58 -10.30 7.12 -18.46
N SER A 59 -10.78 8.28 -18.90
CA SER A 59 -12.19 8.66 -18.79
C SER A 59 -13.10 7.68 -19.53
N GLY A 60 -12.75 7.28 -20.75
CA GLY A 60 -13.53 6.28 -21.50
C GLY A 60 -13.50 4.88 -20.86
N ARG A 61 -12.39 4.50 -20.22
CA ARG A 61 -12.30 3.24 -19.47
C ARG A 61 -13.18 3.27 -18.21
N VAL A 62 -13.17 4.38 -17.47
CA VAL A 62 -14.05 4.58 -16.30
C VAL A 62 -15.51 4.52 -16.74
N GLU A 63 -15.89 5.22 -17.80
CA GLU A 63 -17.26 5.18 -18.35
C GLU A 63 -17.65 3.76 -18.78
N SER A 64 -16.75 2.98 -19.40
CA SER A 64 -17.02 1.57 -19.73
C SER A 64 -17.12 0.65 -18.51
N LEU A 65 -16.46 1.02 -17.40
CA LEU A 65 -16.52 0.29 -16.13
C LEU A 65 -17.77 0.68 -15.32
N GLU A 66 -18.28 1.90 -15.49
CA GLU A 66 -19.54 2.37 -14.92
C GLU A 66 -20.75 1.84 -15.70
N ASP A 67 -20.65 1.71 -17.02
CA ASP A 67 -21.67 1.09 -17.90
C ASP A 67 -21.67 -0.45 -17.83
N ARG A 68 -20.70 -1.06 -17.13
CA ARG A 68 -20.82 -2.48 -16.78
C ARG A 68 -22.00 -2.63 -15.83
N PRO A 69 -23.08 -3.31 -16.23
CA PRO A 69 -24.30 -3.31 -15.46
C PRO A 69 -24.03 -3.89 -14.07
N MET A 70 -24.40 -3.12 -13.04
CA MET A 70 -24.63 -3.52 -11.64
C MET A 70 -25.43 -4.84 -11.49
N ALA A 71 -25.95 -5.43 -12.57
CA ALA A 71 -26.44 -6.80 -12.66
C ALA A 71 -25.44 -7.85 -12.14
N ALA A 72 -24.12 -7.62 -12.26
CA ALA A 72 -23.11 -8.53 -11.69
C ALA A 72 -23.08 -8.49 -10.15
N LEU A 73 -23.37 -7.33 -9.54
CA LEU A 73 -23.45 -7.17 -8.09
C LEU A 73 -24.82 -7.62 -7.55
N ALA A 74 -25.91 -7.40 -8.30
CA ALA A 74 -27.23 -7.93 -7.97
C ALA A 74 -27.30 -9.47 -8.02
N ARG A 75 -26.46 -10.14 -8.82
CA ARG A 75 -26.34 -11.61 -8.82
C ARG A 75 -25.62 -12.17 -7.60
N ARG A 76 -24.82 -11.36 -6.88
CA ARG A 76 -24.07 -11.82 -5.71
C ARG A 76 -24.93 -11.87 -4.43
N GLU A 77 -25.99 -11.07 -4.36
CA GLU A 77 -26.88 -11.04 -3.19
C GLU A 77 -27.93 -12.17 -3.18
N ILE A 78 -28.22 -12.78 -4.32
CA ILE A 78 -29.20 -13.87 -4.44
C ILE A 78 -28.53 -15.26 -4.29
N ALA A 79 -27.21 -15.36 -4.45
CA ALA A 79 -26.47 -16.63 -4.48
C ALA A 79 -26.20 -17.28 -3.10
N ASN A 80 -26.69 -16.70 -1.99
CA ASN A 80 -26.48 -17.26 -0.65
C ASN A 80 -27.64 -18.12 -0.14
N ASN A 81 -28.71 -18.35 -0.91
CA ASN A 81 -29.82 -19.20 -0.45
C ASN A 81 -30.61 -19.95 -1.53
N GLU A 82 -30.15 -20.00 -2.77
CA GLU A 82 -30.73 -20.90 -3.78
C GLU A 82 -29.81 -22.09 -3.99
N SER A 83 -30.41 -23.27 -3.83
CA SER A 83 -29.92 -24.54 -4.33
C SER A 83 -29.26 -24.39 -5.70
N VAL A 84 -28.29 -25.24 -5.96
CA VAL A 84 -27.54 -25.36 -7.23
C VAL A 84 -28.46 -25.83 -8.38
N ASP A 85 -29.48 -25.04 -8.72
CA ASP A 85 -30.47 -25.29 -9.79
C ASP A 85 -30.23 -24.41 -11.03
N GLY A 86 -29.07 -23.71 -11.06
CA GLY A 86 -28.72 -22.77 -12.12
C GLY A 86 -27.33 -22.99 -12.72
N LEU A 87 -26.82 -24.22 -12.70
CA LEU A 87 -25.68 -24.54 -13.55
C LEU A 87 -26.11 -24.28 -15.01
N PRO A 88 -25.36 -23.50 -15.81
CA PRO A 88 -25.66 -23.36 -17.23
C PRO A 88 -25.82 -24.75 -17.82
N ALA A 89 -26.84 -24.97 -18.65
CA ALA A 89 -27.19 -26.28 -19.19
C ALA A 89 -25.98 -27.02 -19.81
N GLU A 90 -25.01 -26.25 -20.31
CA GLU A 90 -23.71 -26.71 -20.81
C GLU A 90 -22.85 -27.43 -19.75
N LEU A 91 -22.82 -26.95 -18.50
CA LEU A 91 -22.10 -27.59 -17.40
C LEU A 91 -22.85 -28.81 -16.86
N GLU A 92 -24.18 -28.81 -16.89
CA GLU A 92 -24.98 -29.96 -16.48
C GLU A 92 -24.91 -31.11 -17.49
N GLU A 93 -24.87 -30.78 -18.78
CA GLU A 93 -24.65 -31.73 -19.87
C GLU A 93 -23.22 -32.31 -19.83
N LEU A 94 -22.21 -31.47 -19.56
CA LEU A 94 -20.83 -31.91 -19.37
C LEU A 94 -20.69 -32.84 -18.15
N ALA A 95 -21.34 -32.49 -17.03
CA ALA A 95 -21.35 -33.31 -15.82
C ALA A 95 -22.04 -34.66 -16.04
N ARG A 96 -23.18 -34.69 -16.75
CA ARG A 96 -23.85 -35.95 -17.12
C ARG A 96 -23.03 -36.79 -18.10
N ALA A 97 -22.37 -36.17 -19.06
CA ALA A 97 -21.50 -36.86 -20.01
C ALA A 97 -20.30 -37.52 -19.29
N LEU A 98 -19.68 -36.81 -18.34
CA LEU A 98 -18.60 -37.34 -17.50
C LEU A 98 -19.07 -38.46 -16.57
N GLN A 99 -20.27 -38.36 -16.01
CA GLN A 99 -20.83 -39.34 -15.08
C GLN A 99 -21.32 -40.62 -15.78
N ALA A 100 -21.81 -40.50 -17.03
CA ALA A 100 -22.22 -41.63 -17.86
C ALA A 100 -21.03 -42.46 -18.39
N GLN A 101 -19.81 -41.91 -18.37
CA GLN A 101 -18.60 -42.55 -18.89
C GLN A 101 -17.85 -43.42 -17.87
N GLY A 102 -18.48 -43.76 -16.75
CA GLY A 102 -18.10 -44.90 -15.91
C GLY A 102 -16.71 -44.83 -15.25
N GLY A 103 -16.64 -44.20 -14.09
CA GLY A 103 -15.96 -44.80 -12.92
C GLY A 103 -14.44 -44.89 -12.86
N GLU A 104 -13.66 -44.55 -13.89
CA GLU A 104 -12.21 -44.32 -13.77
C GLU A 104 -11.90 -42.83 -13.96
N ASN A 105 -12.09 -42.12 -12.85
CA ASN A 105 -11.93 -40.69 -12.63
C ASN A 105 -10.51 -40.18 -12.92
N GLN A 106 -10.12 -40.10 -14.19
CA GLN A 106 -9.03 -39.23 -14.63
C GLN A 106 -9.64 -38.13 -15.49
N MET A 107 -9.85 -36.95 -14.91
CA MET A 107 -10.14 -35.75 -15.70
C MET A 107 -9.14 -35.69 -16.87
N PRO A 108 -9.57 -35.38 -18.10
CA PRO A 108 -8.65 -35.18 -19.21
C PRO A 108 -7.52 -34.23 -18.82
N GLU A 109 -6.26 -34.59 -19.09
CA GLU A 109 -5.08 -33.82 -18.67
C GLU A 109 -5.17 -32.35 -19.14
N ALA A 110 -5.73 -32.12 -20.33
CA ALA A 110 -5.99 -30.79 -20.86
C ALA A 110 -6.94 -29.96 -19.97
N PHE A 111 -7.99 -30.58 -19.42
CA PHE A 111 -8.91 -29.91 -18.50
C PHE A 111 -8.24 -29.64 -17.14
N GLN A 112 -7.43 -30.58 -16.63
CA GLN A 112 -6.66 -30.35 -15.41
C GLN A 112 -5.66 -29.20 -15.56
N ALA A 113 -4.96 -29.12 -16.70
CA ALA A 113 -4.05 -28.02 -17.01
C ALA A 113 -4.79 -26.68 -17.12
N GLN A 114 -5.97 -26.67 -17.76
CA GLN A 114 -6.81 -25.49 -17.84
C GLN A 114 -7.29 -25.02 -16.47
N VAL A 115 -7.77 -25.93 -15.61
CA VAL A 115 -8.19 -25.58 -14.24
C VAL A 115 -7.02 -25.06 -13.41
N LYS A 116 -5.84 -25.69 -13.49
CA LYS A 116 -4.63 -25.19 -12.80
C LYS A 116 -4.28 -23.78 -13.23
N LYS A 117 -4.26 -23.52 -14.55
CA LYS A 117 -4.00 -22.20 -15.09
C LYS A 117 -5.03 -21.18 -14.59
N THR A 118 -6.32 -21.48 -14.68
CA THR A 118 -7.37 -20.57 -14.19
C THR A 118 -7.23 -20.29 -12.69
N LEU A 119 -6.85 -21.28 -11.88
CA LEU A 119 -6.62 -21.10 -10.45
C LEU A 119 -5.37 -20.26 -10.16
N GLU A 120 -4.31 -20.39 -10.97
CA GLU A 120 -3.13 -19.52 -10.91
C GLU A 120 -3.49 -18.08 -11.26
N ASP A 121 -4.22 -17.87 -12.35
CA ASP A 121 -4.70 -16.55 -12.79
C ASP A 121 -5.57 -15.88 -11.71
N ILE A 122 -6.49 -16.64 -11.08
CA ILE A 122 -7.33 -16.14 -9.97
C ILE A 122 -6.47 -15.73 -8.77
N ARG A 123 -5.49 -16.56 -8.39
CA ARG A 123 -4.61 -16.25 -7.24
C ARG A 123 -3.79 -15.00 -7.48
N GLU A 124 -3.25 -14.84 -8.68
CA GLU A 124 -2.50 -13.64 -9.06
C GLU A 124 -3.40 -12.39 -9.01
N GLN A 125 -4.61 -12.49 -9.54
CA GLN A 125 -5.58 -11.38 -9.48
C GLN A 125 -5.96 -11.02 -8.04
N GLU A 126 -6.22 -12.02 -7.18
CA GLU A 126 -6.54 -11.80 -5.77
C GLU A 126 -5.38 -11.17 -5.00
N ASP A 127 -4.14 -11.57 -5.29
CA ASP A 127 -2.95 -11.00 -4.65
C ASP A 127 -2.73 -9.55 -5.10
N GLN A 128 -2.95 -9.24 -6.38
CA GLN A 128 -2.91 -7.86 -6.89
C GLN A 128 -4.00 -6.97 -6.25
N GLU A 129 -5.24 -7.44 -6.18
CA GLU A 129 -6.34 -6.70 -5.55
C GLU A 129 -6.06 -6.47 -4.05
N ARG A 130 -5.52 -7.50 -3.37
CA ARG A 130 -5.14 -7.40 -1.97
C ARG A 130 -4.06 -6.35 -1.75
N GLU A 131 -3.08 -6.27 -2.64
CA GLU A 131 -2.01 -5.27 -2.55
C GLU A 131 -2.52 -3.85 -2.83
N GLN A 132 -3.36 -3.68 -3.86
CA GLN A 132 -4.02 -2.40 -4.14
C GLN A 132 -4.83 -1.92 -2.93
N ARG A 133 -5.65 -2.79 -2.34
CA ARG A 133 -6.43 -2.46 -1.14
C ARG A 133 -5.55 -2.07 0.05
N ARG A 134 -4.37 -2.70 0.20
CA ARG A 134 -3.41 -2.34 1.25
C ARG A 134 -2.82 -0.97 1.01
N GLU A 135 -2.45 -0.65 -0.23
CA GLU A 135 -1.90 0.65 -0.58
C GLU A 135 -2.94 1.77 -0.40
N GLU A 136 -4.16 1.58 -0.91
CA GLU A 136 -5.27 2.52 -0.70
C GLU A 136 -5.53 2.77 0.79
N ALA A 137 -5.59 1.70 1.59
CA ALA A 137 -5.77 1.82 3.03
C ALA A 137 -4.59 2.52 3.73
N ARG A 138 -3.36 2.40 3.19
CA ARG A 138 -2.19 3.13 3.69
C ARG A 138 -2.27 4.62 3.36
N VAL A 139 -2.65 4.96 2.13
CA VAL A 139 -2.86 6.34 1.69
C VAL A 139 -3.97 6.99 2.51
N GLN A 140 -5.11 6.32 2.67
CA GLN A 140 -6.23 6.84 3.46
C GLN A 140 -5.83 7.11 4.91
N ARG A 141 -5.15 6.16 5.58
CA ARG A 141 -4.66 6.37 6.96
C ARG A 141 -3.69 7.55 7.07
N ARG A 142 -2.90 7.80 6.02
CA ARG A 142 -1.97 8.93 5.97
C ARG A 142 -2.76 10.24 5.86
N GLU A 143 -3.73 10.33 4.95
CA GLU A 143 -4.57 11.53 4.81
C GLU A 143 -5.39 11.80 6.07
N ASP A 144 -5.99 10.78 6.69
CA ASP A 144 -6.73 10.92 7.95
C ASP A 144 -5.83 11.44 9.10
N PHE A 145 -4.57 11.00 9.13
CA PHE A 145 -3.58 11.50 10.07
C PHE A 145 -3.20 12.94 9.76
N LEU A 146 -2.93 13.28 8.50
CA LEU A 146 -2.57 14.64 8.07
C LEU A 146 -3.70 15.63 8.39
N SER A 147 -4.95 15.28 8.08
CA SER A 147 -6.13 16.11 8.41
C SER A 147 -6.20 16.40 9.91
N ARG A 148 -5.98 15.38 10.75
CA ARG A 148 -5.97 15.55 12.21
C ARG A 148 -4.83 16.45 12.68
N VAL A 149 -3.62 16.23 12.18
CA VAL A 149 -2.46 17.03 12.57
C VAL A 149 -2.60 18.48 12.08
N GLN A 150 -3.16 18.68 10.89
CA GLN A 150 -3.48 20.00 10.36
C GLN A 150 -4.41 20.77 11.30
N GLU A 151 -5.51 20.16 11.74
CA GLU A 151 -6.45 20.76 12.68
C GLU A 151 -5.81 21.01 14.05
N GLU A 152 -5.04 20.06 14.57
CA GLU A 152 -4.49 20.14 15.92
C GLU A 152 -3.31 21.11 16.07
N LEU A 153 -2.49 21.28 15.03
CA LEU A 153 -1.30 22.14 15.02
C LEU A 153 -1.47 23.41 14.17
N TRP A 154 -2.67 23.60 13.59
CA TRP A 154 -2.99 24.71 12.72
C TRP A 154 -2.00 24.84 11.57
N LEU A 155 -1.69 23.72 10.92
CA LEU A 155 -0.76 23.70 9.80
C LEU A 155 -1.37 24.41 8.59
N ASP A 156 -0.56 25.18 7.88
CA ASP A 156 -0.96 25.70 6.58
C ASP A 156 -0.90 24.61 5.49
N ASP A 157 -1.54 24.87 4.35
CA ASP A 157 -1.63 23.89 3.26
C ASP A 157 -0.25 23.52 2.69
N GLU A 158 0.71 24.44 2.73
CA GLU A 158 2.07 24.19 2.25
C GLU A 158 2.80 23.22 3.18
N GLN A 159 2.71 23.42 4.50
CA GLN A 159 3.24 22.52 5.52
C GLN A 159 2.62 21.13 5.41
N VAL A 160 1.30 21.04 5.20
CA VAL A 160 0.60 19.76 5.02
C VAL A 160 1.09 19.03 3.78
N ASN A 161 1.28 19.74 2.66
CA ASN A 161 1.80 19.14 1.42
C ASN A 161 3.22 18.61 1.61
N ARG A 162 4.13 19.39 2.22
CA ARG A 162 5.49 18.93 2.54
C ARG A 162 5.48 17.73 3.50
N MET A 163 4.58 17.73 4.48
CA MET A 163 4.44 16.62 5.43
C MET A 163 3.91 15.36 4.72
N ARG A 164 2.99 15.49 3.77
CA ARG A 164 2.51 14.38 2.93
C ARG A 164 3.65 13.75 2.14
N GLU A 165 4.48 14.56 1.50
CA GLU A 165 5.66 14.10 0.75
C GLU A 165 6.66 13.40 1.66
N LEU A 166 6.98 14.00 2.82
CA LEU A 166 7.86 13.41 3.83
C LEU A 166 7.34 12.05 4.29
N MET A 167 6.04 11.94 4.59
CA MET A 167 5.43 10.67 5.02
C MET A 167 5.45 9.61 3.91
N ALA A 168 5.27 9.99 2.64
CA ALA A 168 5.37 9.08 1.50
C ALA A 168 6.80 8.53 1.34
N LEU A 169 7.81 9.41 1.40
CA LEU A 169 9.21 9.04 1.34
C LEU A 169 9.60 8.12 2.50
N ASN A 170 9.14 8.44 3.70
CA ASN A 170 9.36 7.67 4.91
C ASN A 170 8.75 6.26 4.82
N ASP A 171 7.54 6.16 4.28
CA ASP A 171 6.90 4.86 4.03
C ASP A 171 7.68 4.00 3.02
N GLN A 172 8.23 4.61 1.97
CA GLN A 172 9.06 3.90 0.97
C GLN A 172 10.37 3.41 1.59
N LYS A 173 11.08 4.28 2.30
CA LYS A 173 12.36 3.95 2.96
C LYS A 173 12.17 2.84 4.00
N ARG A 174 11.08 2.89 4.77
CA ARG A 174 10.70 1.82 5.70
C ARG A 174 10.46 0.49 4.99
N GLN A 175 9.76 0.48 3.86
CA GLN A 175 9.51 -0.74 3.09
C GLN A 175 10.81 -1.36 2.58
N GLN A 176 11.70 -0.54 2.02
CA GLN A 176 13.02 -0.97 1.55
C GLN A 176 13.82 -1.61 2.68
N MET A 177 13.89 -0.95 3.86
CA MET A 177 14.58 -1.53 5.03
C MET A 177 14.01 -2.89 5.45
N PHE A 178 12.68 -3.09 5.38
CA PHE A 178 12.07 -4.38 5.70
C PHE A 178 12.33 -5.45 4.65
N GLU A 179 12.38 -5.07 3.37
CA GLU A 179 12.73 -5.95 2.28
C GLU A 179 14.19 -6.39 2.38
N ASP A 180 15.11 -5.43 2.57
CA ASP A 180 16.54 -5.67 2.81
C ASP A 180 16.76 -6.58 4.04
N ALA A 181 16.00 -6.37 5.12
CA ALA A 181 16.06 -7.21 6.31
C ALA A 181 15.63 -8.65 6.03
N ARG A 182 14.60 -8.82 5.20
CA ARG A 182 14.06 -10.13 4.84
C ARG A 182 15.00 -10.88 3.90
N GLU A 183 15.69 -10.17 3.01
CA GLU A 183 16.67 -10.75 2.08
C GLU A 183 17.99 -11.08 2.79
N SER A 184 18.53 -10.15 3.57
CA SER A 184 19.83 -10.32 4.25
C SER A 184 19.77 -11.16 5.52
N GLY A 185 18.62 -11.18 6.22
CA GLY A 185 18.47 -11.76 7.54
C GLY A 185 19.14 -10.97 8.69
N ASP A 186 19.76 -9.83 8.40
CA ASP A 186 20.48 -9.01 9.39
C ASP A 186 19.59 -7.93 10.02
N TRP A 187 18.78 -8.36 10.97
CA TRP A 187 17.88 -7.47 11.72
C TRP A 187 18.60 -6.46 12.61
N GLN A 188 19.87 -6.70 12.98
CA GLN A 188 20.60 -5.78 13.84
C GLN A 188 20.99 -4.53 13.05
N THR A 189 21.56 -4.71 11.86
CA THR A 189 21.90 -3.60 10.97
C THR A 189 20.68 -2.76 10.61
N VAL A 190 19.56 -3.42 10.30
CA VAL A 190 18.30 -2.73 9.97
C VAL A 190 17.76 -1.93 11.16
N ARG A 191 17.92 -2.44 12.38
CA ARG A 191 17.53 -1.71 13.60
C ARG A 191 18.35 -0.43 13.79
N ASP A 192 19.63 -0.47 13.47
CA ASP A 192 20.51 0.70 13.56
C ASP A 192 20.16 1.71 12.46
N GLN A 193 19.96 1.26 11.22
CA GLN A 193 19.45 2.09 10.12
C GLN A 193 18.10 2.75 10.45
N PHE A 194 17.22 2.05 11.17
CA PHE A 194 15.92 2.59 11.57
C PHE A 194 16.04 3.69 12.63
N GLN A 195 17.05 3.64 13.51
CA GLN A 195 17.35 4.70 14.46
C GLN A 195 17.86 5.94 13.73
N ASP A 196 18.85 5.77 12.85
CA ASP A 196 19.40 6.86 12.05
C ASP A 196 18.32 7.52 11.19
N TRP A 197 17.49 6.72 10.53
CA TRP A 197 16.38 7.22 9.73
C TRP A 197 15.32 7.94 10.56
N ARG A 198 15.06 7.50 11.79
CA ARG A 198 14.13 8.20 12.69
C ARG A 198 14.67 9.59 13.03
N GLU A 199 15.97 9.71 13.32
CA GLU A 199 16.61 11.00 13.59
C GLU A 199 16.58 11.91 12.34
N GLU A 200 16.90 11.35 11.17
CA GLU A 200 16.80 12.07 9.90
C GLU A 200 15.37 12.58 9.64
N SER A 201 14.36 11.73 9.87
CA SER A 201 12.95 12.08 9.71
C SER A 201 12.52 13.20 10.66
N MET A 202 13.00 13.18 11.90
CA MET A 202 12.72 14.23 12.90
C MET A 202 13.39 15.56 12.51
N ASN A 203 14.60 15.50 11.98
CA ASN A 203 15.30 16.68 11.46
C ASN A 203 14.59 17.28 10.24
N GLN A 204 14.09 16.43 9.33
CA GLN A 204 13.29 16.90 8.19
C GLN A 204 11.97 17.51 8.66
N LEU A 205 11.31 16.91 9.66
CA LEU A 205 10.08 17.43 10.21
C LEU A 205 10.25 18.80 10.89
N SER A 206 11.35 19.02 11.61
CA SER A 206 11.65 20.31 12.25
C SER A 206 11.93 21.45 11.25
N SER A 207 12.23 21.11 9.99
CA SER A 207 12.35 22.09 8.90
C SER A 207 11.00 22.51 8.29
N ILE A 208 9.96 21.69 8.46
CA ILE A 208 8.60 21.94 7.95
C ILE A 208 7.78 22.68 9.01
N LEU A 209 7.90 22.26 10.26
CA LEU A 209 7.12 22.79 11.38
C LEU A 209 7.85 23.97 12.03
N THR A 210 7.08 24.92 12.56
CA THR A 210 7.65 25.92 13.48
C THR A 210 8.13 25.24 14.77
N PRO A 211 9.06 25.85 15.54
CA PRO A 211 9.56 25.25 16.78
C PRO A 211 8.45 24.85 17.76
N THR A 212 7.42 25.69 17.92
CA THR A 212 6.28 25.40 18.79
C THR A 212 5.42 24.25 18.27
N GLN A 213 5.11 24.23 16.96
CA GLN A 213 4.38 23.11 16.34
C GLN A 213 5.15 21.79 16.44
N TYR A 214 6.48 21.83 16.30
CA TYR A 214 7.33 20.65 16.43
C TYR A 214 7.34 20.09 17.86
N GLU A 215 7.38 20.96 18.87
CA GLU A 215 7.28 20.56 20.28
C GLU A 215 5.92 19.91 20.57
N ASP A 216 4.82 20.53 20.14
CA ASP A 216 3.47 19.98 20.28
C ASP A 216 3.32 18.64 19.55
N TYR A 217 3.85 18.55 18.32
CA TYR A 217 3.88 17.31 17.54
C TYR A 217 4.63 16.21 18.30
N THR A 218 5.82 16.51 18.81
CA THR A 218 6.67 15.52 19.50
C THR A 218 6.03 15.08 20.82
N SER A 219 5.41 16.01 21.55
CA SER A 219 4.68 15.72 22.79
C SER A 219 3.49 14.78 22.56
N LYS A 220 2.70 15.01 21.50
CA LYS A 220 1.50 14.22 21.19
C LYS A 220 1.80 12.90 20.46
N TYR A 221 2.72 12.93 19.50
CA TYR A 221 2.93 11.85 18.54
C TYR A 221 4.34 11.24 18.56
N GLY A 222 5.30 11.84 19.26
CA GLY A 222 6.70 11.35 19.30
C GLY A 222 6.83 9.92 19.81
N ASN A 223 5.94 9.48 20.70
CA ASN A 223 5.91 8.10 21.20
C ASN A 223 5.22 7.11 20.24
N SER A 224 4.43 7.59 19.27
CA SER A 224 3.67 6.74 18.34
C SER A 224 4.54 6.21 17.19
N ILE A 225 5.58 6.95 16.80
CA ILE A 225 6.57 6.56 15.77
C ILE A 225 7.58 5.52 16.30
N GLY A 226 7.59 5.33 17.62
CA GLY A 226 8.60 4.58 18.38
C GLY A 226 8.46 3.06 18.41
N GLY A 227 7.26 2.55 18.12
CA GLY A 227 6.86 1.22 18.60
C GLY A 227 6.28 1.36 19.99
N GLY A 228 4.94 1.39 20.04
CA GLY A 228 4.19 1.26 21.27
C GLY A 228 4.59 -0.03 22.00
N ARG A 229 5.45 0.11 22.99
CA ARG A 229 5.78 -0.89 24.02
C ARG A 229 4.57 -1.19 24.94
N GLY A 230 3.34 -1.04 24.46
CA GLY A 230 2.15 -0.93 25.31
C GLY A 230 0.83 -1.43 24.74
N SER A 231 0.80 -2.27 23.69
CA SER A 231 -0.47 -2.91 23.28
C SER A 231 -0.36 -4.27 22.58
N PHE A 232 0.71 -5.03 22.83
CA PHE A 232 0.72 -6.47 22.52
C PHE A 232 0.17 -7.33 23.67
N GLY A 233 -0.76 -6.78 24.47
CA GLY A 233 -1.25 -7.44 25.67
C GLY A 233 -2.57 -6.92 26.21
N ARG A 234 -3.56 -6.57 25.37
CA ARG A 234 -4.97 -6.42 25.82
C ARG A 234 -6.05 -6.21 24.74
N SER A 235 -5.91 -6.84 23.58
CA SER A 235 -7.03 -7.06 22.65
C SER A 235 -6.78 -8.43 22.01
N GLY A 236 -7.28 -9.54 22.55
CA GLY A 236 -8.71 -9.83 22.56
C GLY A 236 -9.17 -10.12 21.13
N GLY A 237 -8.72 -11.24 20.53
CA GLY A 237 -9.19 -11.56 19.17
C GLY A 237 -8.55 -12.72 18.41
N PHE A 238 -7.45 -13.32 18.86
CA PHE A 238 -6.97 -14.59 18.30
C PHE A 238 -7.41 -15.76 19.18
N GLY A 239 -8.73 -15.96 19.20
CA GLY A 239 -9.36 -17.20 19.64
C GLY A 239 -9.05 -18.31 18.65
N GLY A 240 -7.88 -18.92 18.79
CA GLY A 240 -7.74 -20.33 18.48
C GLY A 240 -8.61 -21.10 19.47
N GLY A 241 -9.79 -21.55 19.06
CA GLY A 241 -10.66 -22.31 19.94
C GLY A 241 -12.06 -22.58 19.42
N ALA A 242 -12.31 -23.87 19.19
CA ALA A 242 -13.60 -24.54 19.33
C ALA A 242 -14.63 -24.36 18.19
N ASN A 243 -14.46 -25.20 17.18
CA ASN A 243 -15.46 -26.18 16.76
C ASN A 243 -16.70 -26.29 17.72
N PRO A 244 -17.91 -25.84 17.34
CA PRO A 244 -19.12 -26.05 18.12
C PRO A 244 -19.69 -27.44 17.80
N GLY A 245 -19.11 -28.49 18.38
CA GLY A 245 -19.49 -29.85 18.01
C GLY A 245 -18.89 -30.96 18.86
N SER A 246 -18.90 -30.83 20.19
CA SER A 246 -18.74 -31.94 21.15
C SER A 246 -19.01 -31.36 22.54
N GLY A 247 -20.02 -31.76 23.33
CA GLY A 247 -20.48 -33.13 23.56
C GLY A 247 -19.83 -33.66 24.84
N GLY A 248 -20.33 -33.23 26.01
CA GLY A 248 -19.92 -33.73 27.34
C GLY A 248 -19.25 -32.63 28.18
N GLY A 249 -19.64 -32.33 29.41
CA GLY A 249 -20.22 -33.18 30.45
C GLY A 249 -19.31 -33.07 31.68
N GLY A 250 -19.84 -32.58 32.81
CA GLY A 250 -19.13 -32.49 34.11
C GLY A 250 -18.90 -31.03 34.54
N ALA A 251 -19.78 -30.37 35.30
CA ALA A 251 -20.13 -30.63 36.69
C ALA A 251 -18.91 -30.92 37.59
N SER A 252 -18.45 -29.92 38.35
CA SER A 252 -18.42 -29.92 39.83
C SER A 252 -17.34 -29.01 40.44
N ARG A 253 -17.81 -28.02 41.19
CA ARG A 253 -17.46 -27.67 42.59
C ARG A 253 -16.01 -27.30 42.98
N ARG A 254 -16.00 -26.37 43.96
CA ARG A 254 -15.02 -26.11 45.04
C ARG A 254 -14.10 -24.92 44.73
N GLY A 255 -14.15 -23.78 45.41
CA GLY A 255 -14.72 -23.44 46.71
C GLY A 255 -13.61 -22.86 47.59
N GLY A 256 -13.75 -21.58 47.97
CA GLY A 256 -13.28 -21.01 49.24
C GLY A 256 -11.78 -20.77 49.44
N GLY A 257 -11.43 -19.53 49.76
CA GLY A 257 -10.15 -19.21 50.40
C GLY A 257 -9.80 -17.73 50.30
N GLY A 258 -10.25 -16.94 51.28
CA GLY A 258 -9.90 -15.53 51.45
C GLY A 258 -8.45 -15.28 51.93
N PRO A 259 -8.15 -14.06 52.39
CA PRO A 259 -6.92 -13.35 52.04
C PRO A 259 -5.80 -13.45 53.09
N PHE A 260 -4.56 -13.31 52.61
CA PHE A 260 -3.45 -12.59 53.25
C PHE A 260 -2.60 -11.94 52.16
#